data_AF-A0A956NI93-F1
#
_entry.id   AF-A0A956NI93-F1
#
_cell.length_a   1.000
_cell.length_b   1.000
_cell.length_c   1.000
_cell.angle_alpha   90.00
_cell.angle_beta   90.00
_cell.angle_gamma   90.00
#
_symmetry.space_group_name_H-M   'P 1'
#
loop_
_entity.id
_entity.type
_entity.pdbx_description
1 polymer ?
#
loop_
_entity_poly.entity_id
_entity_poly.type
_entity_poly.pdbx_seq_one_letter_code
_entity_poly.pdbx_strand_id
1 'polypeptide(L)'
;MARKKGTKRGSASPVGGAERSEAETSGDAVRGRPGRRSTAERTEAVLELLSGKATVDQLARRFGVQPSTVEGWRDQALEGISESLRQGSGKSARELELERDLANLEKAFTHLAIKHELVDRALKERPSRPGRSRR
;
A
#
# COMPACT_ATOMS: atom_id res chain seq x y z
N MET A 1 45.29 73.24 24.76
CA MET A 1 45.04 71.85 25.19
C MET A 1 44.64 71.03 23.97
N ALA A 2 45.13 69.85 23.63
CA ALA A 2 46.34 69.11 23.97
C ALA A 2 46.68 68.29 22.70
N ARG A 3 47.95 68.26 22.30
CA ARG A 3 48.45 67.40 21.21
C ARG A 3 48.74 66.01 21.76
N LYS A 4 48.40 64.94 21.03
CA LYS A 4 49.17 63.69 21.11
C LYS A 4 49.10 62.89 19.80
N LYS A 5 50.30 62.63 19.25
CA LYS A 5 50.63 61.75 18.12
C LYS A 5 50.85 60.31 18.60
N GLY A 6 50.82 59.36 17.64
CA GLY A 6 51.45 58.03 17.71
C GLY A 6 50.52 56.93 17.19
N THR A 7 50.57 56.47 15.93
CA THR A 7 51.56 55.64 15.20
C THR A 7 51.60 54.16 15.62
N LYS A 8 51.11 53.27 14.73
CA LYS A 8 51.69 51.99 14.22
C LYS A 8 50.58 51.20 13.48
N ARG A 9 50.57 51.11 12.16
CA ARG A 9 51.22 50.10 11.27
C ARG A 9 50.97 48.63 11.66
N GLY A 10 50.34 47.88 10.74
CA GLY A 10 50.25 46.42 10.69
C GLY A 10 48.96 46.00 9.96
N SER A 11 48.92 46.00 8.62
CA SER A 11 49.20 44.85 7.72
C SER A 11 48.23 43.69 7.85
N ALA A 12 47.33 43.54 6.86
CA ALA A 12 46.95 42.30 6.14
C ALA A 12 45.50 42.38 5.63
N SER A 13 45.33 42.52 4.32
CA SER A 13 44.19 41.98 3.57
C SER A 13 44.52 40.52 3.18
N PRO A 14 43.66 39.78 2.45
CA PRO A 14 42.27 39.41 2.70
C PRO A 14 42.06 37.88 2.52
N VAL A 15 41.34 37.18 3.39
CA VAL A 15 40.88 35.78 3.16
C VAL A 15 39.69 35.58 4.09
N GLY A 16 38.55 34.98 3.77
CA GLY A 16 38.08 34.22 2.62
C GLY A 16 36.60 33.95 2.89
N GLY A 17 35.86 33.60 1.84
CA GLY A 17 34.42 33.31 1.93
C GLY A 17 34.13 32.19 2.93
N ALA A 18 33.13 32.42 3.77
CA ALA A 18 32.42 31.38 4.51
C ALA A 18 30.94 31.54 4.18
N GLU A 19 30.60 30.99 3.02
CA GLU A 19 29.50 30.04 2.85
C GLU A 19 28.23 30.37 3.65
N ARG A 20 27.40 31.17 2.97
CA ARG A 20 25.95 31.20 3.15
C ARG A 20 25.49 29.75 3.16
N SER A 21 25.13 29.24 4.33
CA SER A 21 24.67 27.88 4.54
C SER A 21 23.60 27.55 3.50
N GLU A 22 23.99 26.70 2.56
CA GLU A 22 23.06 25.99 1.70
C GLU A 22 22.20 25.15 2.65
N ALA A 23 21.01 25.68 2.96
CA ALA A 23 19.94 24.87 3.47
C ALA A 23 19.68 23.85 2.36
N GLU A 24 20.32 22.69 2.51
CA GLU A 24 20.14 21.52 1.69
C GLU A 24 18.66 21.38 1.41
N THR A 25 18.31 21.61 0.16
CA THR A 25 17.02 21.26 -0.39
C THR A 25 16.93 19.75 -0.27
N SER A 26 16.47 19.32 0.92
CA SER A 26 16.21 17.93 1.26
C SER A 26 15.43 17.37 0.09
N GLY A 27 16.07 16.42 -0.60
CA GLY A 27 15.69 15.96 -1.91
C GLY A 27 14.19 15.81 -2.01
N ASP A 28 13.64 16.36 -3.09
CA ASP A 28 12.27 16.17 -3.52
C ASP A 28 12.05 14.67 -3.74
N ALA A 29 11.82 13.96 -2.64
CA ALA A 29 11.43 12.59 -2.61
C ALA A 29 10.05 12.60 -3.24
N VAL A 30 10.03 12.32 -4.55
CA VAL A 30 8.86 12.12 -5.40
C VAL A 30 7.74 11.63 -4.53
N ARG A 31 6.86 12.56 -4.13
CA ARG A 31 5.84 12.35 -3.10
C ARG A 31 4.76 11.50 -3.74
N GLY A 32 5.07 10.22 -3.93
CA GLY A 32 4.17 9.22 -4.45
C GLY A 32 2.91 9.26 -3.60
N ARG A 33 1.79 9.45 -4.28
CA ARG A 33 0.45 9.57 -3.71
C ARG A 33 0.29 8.64 -2.48
N PRO A 34 0.08 9.19 -1.28
CA PRO A 34 -0.08 8.39 -0.07
C PRO A 34 -1.26 7.43 -0.28
N GLY A 35 -0.97 6.13 -0.28
CA GLY A 35 -2.01 5.10 -0.39
C GLY A 35 -1.83 4.06 -1.51
N ARG A 36 -0.77 4.11 -2.32
CA ARG A 36 -0.54 3.08 -3.35
C ARG A 36 0.87 2.49 -3.38
N ARG A 37 1.47 2.28 -2.20
CA ARG A 37 2.70 1.47 -2.09
C ARG A 37 2.32 0.00 -2.20
N SER A 38 3.06 -0.76 -2.99
CA SER A 38 2.76 -2.18 -3.22
C SER A 38 2.93 -2.98 -1.90
N THR A 39 2.24 -4.11 -1.80
CA THR A 39 2.46 -5.06 -0.68
C THR A 39 3.90 -5.56 -0.68
N ALA A 40 4.50 -5.74 -1.86
CA ALA A 40 5.89 -6.15 -2.05
C ALA A 40 6.90 -5.17 -1.41
N GLU A 41 6.75 -3.87 -1.66
CA GLU A 41 7.63 -2.85 -1.06
C GLU A 41 7.53 -2.81 0.46
N ARG A 42 6.32 -2.99 1.01
CA ARG A 42 6.10 -3.05 2.45
C ARG A 42 6.76 -4.29 3.05
N THR A 43 6.66 -5.44 2.39
CA THR A 43 7.33 -6.66 2.85
C THR A 43 8.84 -6.56 2.78
N GLU A 44 9.41 -5.94 1.73
CA GLU A 44 10.86 -5.72 1.63
C GLU A 44 11.35 -4.82 2.77
N ALA A 45 10.66 -3.71 3.03
CA ALA A 45 11.00 -2.81 4.13
C ALA A 45 10.96 -3.51 5.50
N VAL A 46 9.94 -4.34 5.75
CA VAL A 46 9.84 -5.11 7.00
C VAL A 46 10.95 -6.15 7.12
N LEU A 47 11.30 -6.84 6.03
CA LEU A 47 12.39 -7.83 6.04
C LEU A 47 13.76 -7.18 6.28
N GLU A 48 14.03 -6.03 5.67
CA GLU A 48 15.25 -5.26 5.92
C GLU A 48 15.33 -4.78 7.38
N LEU A 49 14.20 -4.37 7.95
CA LEU A 49 14.11 -3.96 9.35
C LEU A 49 14.35 -5.14 10.31
N LEU A 50 13.69 -6.28 10.08
CA LEU A 50 13.83 -7.49 10.92
C LEU A 50 15.22 -8.12 10.80
N SER A 51 15.87 -8.00 9.64
CA SER A 51 17.25 -8.46 9.44
C SER A 51 18.31 -7.49 9.97
N GLY A 52 17.91 -6.32 10.48
CA GLY A 52 18.82 -5.31 11.03
C GLY A 52 19.68 -4.58 9.99
N LYS A 53 19.36 -4.70 8.71
CA LYS A 53 20.13 -4.08 7.61
C LYS A 53 19.87 -2.58 7.48
N ALA A 54 18.70 -2.12 7.92
CA ALA A 54 18.30 -0.72 7.86
C ALA A 54 17.51 -0.32 9.12
N THR A 55 17.66 0.93 9.54
CA THR A 55 16.87 1.49 10.64
C THR A 55 15.52 2.02 10.14
N VAL A 56 14.58 2.22 11.07
CA VAL A 56 13.25 2.79 10.79
C VAL A 56 13.37 4.12 10.06
N ASP A 57 14.29 5.00 10.48
CA ASP A 57 14.52 6.30 9.83
C ASP A 57 15.10 6.20 8.42
N GLN A 58 15.99 5.23 8.17
CA GLN A 58 16.55 5.01 6.84
C GLN A 58 15.49 4.49 5.87
N LEU A 59 14.65 3.56 6.33
CA LEU A 59 13.51 3.05 5.57
C LEU A 59 12.46 4.14 5.34
N ALA A 60 12.13 4.92 6.35
CA ALA A 60 11.21 6.05 6.24
C ALA A 60 11.65 7.04 5.14
N ARG A 61 12.95 7.38 5.08
CA ARG A 61 13.49 8.24 4.03
C ARG A 61 13.50 7.58 2.66
N ARG A 62 14.00 6.34 2.54
CA ARG A 62 14.06 5.58 1.27
C ARG A 62 12.67 5.37 0.67
N PHE A 63 11.70 5.03 1.52
CA PHE A 63 10.32 4.79 1.15
C PHE A 63 9.44 6.05 1.29
N GLY A 64 9.99 7.23 1.54
CA GLY A 64 9.22 8.49 1.65
C GLY A 64 7.97 8.42 2.54
N VAL A 65 8.04 7.65 3.63
CA VAL A 65 6.95 7.45 4.61
C VAL A 65 7.37 7.94 5.99
N GLN A 66 6.41 8.19 6.86
CA GLN A 66 6.69 8.56 8.24
C GLN A 66 7.24 7.33 9.00
N PRO A 67 8.17 7.50 9.95
CA PRO A 67 8.70 6.39 10.76
C PRO A 67 7.61 5.53 11.43
N SER A 68 6.54 6.17 11.92
CA SER A 68 5.36 5.49 12.49
C SER A 68 4.67 4.54 11.52
N THR A 69 4.69 4.83 10.22
CA THR A 69 4.11 3.97 9.19
C THR A 69 4.94 2.70 8.99
N VAL A 70 6.27 2.81 9.09
CA VAL A 70 7.19 1.67 8.99
C VAL A 70 7.04 0.77 10.23
N GLU A 71 6.90 1.35 11.41
CA GLU A 71 6.57 0.63 12.64
C GLU A 71 5.23 -0.09 12.53
N GLY A 72 4.20 0.59 11.99
CA GLY A 72 2.91 -0.04 11.72
C GLY A 72 3.00 -1.23 10.77
N TRP A 73 3.85 -1.18 9.75
CA TRP A 73 4.09 -2.34 8.86
C TRP A 73 4.78 -3.49 9.59
N ARG A 74 5.74 -3.20 10.47
CA ARG A 74 6.40 -4.22 11.30
C ARG A 74 5.38 -4.93 12.18
N ASP A 75 4.53 -4.17 12.86
CA ASP A 75 3.58 -4.73 13.82
C ASP A 75 2.51 -5.57 13.09
N GLN A 76 2.01 -5.10 11.94
CA GLN A 76 1.12 -5.88 11.06
C GLN A 76 1.76 -7.18 10.57
N ALA A 77 3.04 -7.15 10.23
CA ALA A 77 3.75 -8.34 9.77
C ALA A 77 3.95 -9.35 10.92
N LEU A 78 4.30 -8.89 12.12
CA LEU A 78 4.43 -9.75 13.29
C LEU A 78 3.09 -10.38 13.68
N GLU A 79 2.00 -9.61 13.63
CA GLU A 79 0.64 -10.11 13.86
C GLU A 79 0.28 -11.19 12.83
N GLY A 80 0.51 -10.92 11.53
CA GLY A 80 0.27 -11.90 10.46
C GLY A 80 1.13 -13.17 10.58
N ILE A 81 2.39 -13.05 10.99
CA ILE A 81 3.25 -14.21 11.28
C ILE A 81 2.66 -14.99 12.47
N SER A 82 2.26 -14.30 13.54
CA SER A 82 1.70 -14.95 14.72
C SER A 82 0.39 -15.69 14.43
N GLU A 83 -0.45 -15.11 13.56
CA GLU A 83 -1.72 -15.70 13.15
C GLU A 83 -1.50 -16.92 12.25
N SER A 84 -0.59 -16.82 11.28
CA SER A 84 -0.24 -17.96 10.41
C SER A 84 0.40 -19.11 11.19
N LEU A 85 1.24 -18.81 12.18
CA LEU A 85 1.81 -19.83 13.07
C LEU A 85 0.76 -20.45 14.00
N ARG A 86 -0.25 -19.71 14.44
CA ARG A 86 -1.38 -20.22 15.24
C ARG A 86 -2.33 -21.10 14.42
N GLN A 87 -2.65 -20.70 13.20
CA GLN A 87 -3.54 -21.44 12.30
C GLN A 87 -2.84 -22.67 11.66
N GLY A 88 -1.50 -22.69 11.63
CA GLY A 88 -0.72 -23.73 10.97
C GLY A 88 -0.83 -23.66 9.44
N SER A 89 -0.51 -24.75 8.74
CA SER A 89 -0.70 -24.86 7.27
C SER A 89 -2.18 -24.94 6.84
N GLY A 90 -3.12 -24.58 7.73
CA GLY A 90 -4.55 -24.57 7.45
C GLY A 90 -4.96 -23.33 6.66
N LYS A 91 -6.08 -23.45 5.94
CA LYS A 91 -6.73 -22.31 5.28
C LYS A 91 -7.22 -21.33 6.35
N SER A 92 -7.12 -20.04 6.08
CA SER A 92 -7.63 -19.03 7.00
C SER A 92 -9.15 -19.16 7.16
N ALA A 93 -9.71 -18.72 8.30
CA ALA A 93 -11.15 -18.74 8.52
C ALA A 93 -11.93 -18.04 7.38
N ARG A 94 -11.36 -16.96 6.87
CA ARG A 94 -11.91 -16.21 5.73
C ARG A 94 -11.87 -17.00 4.42
N GLU A 95 -10.82 -17.77 4.17
CA GLU A 95 -10.75 -18.66 2.99
C GLU A 95 -11.80 -19.76 3.07
N LEU A 96 -12.01 -20.35 4.26
CA LEU A 96 -13.05 -21.36 4.47
C LEU A 96 -14.46 -20.79 4.25
N GLU A 97 -14.71 -19.56 4.70
CA GLU A 97 -15.97 -18.85 4.42
C GLU A 97 -16.15 -18.60 2.92
N LEU A 98 -15.11 -18.09 2.25
CA LEU A 98 -15.14 -17.87 0.81
C LEU A 98 -15.38 -19.15 0.01
N GLU A 99 -14.79 -20.28 0.42
CA GLU A 99 -15.05 -21.58 -0.21
C GLU A 99 -16.50 -22.03 -0.03
N ARG A 100 -17.08 -21.81 1.15
CA ARG A 100 -18.50 -22.10 1.39
C ARG A 100 -19.41 -21.23 0.53
N ASP A 101 -19.09 -19.95 0.42
CA ASP A 101 -19.86 -19.00 -0.39
C ASP A 101 -19.79 -19.36 -1.87
N LEU A 102 -18.60 -19.71 -2.38
CA LEU A 102 -18.43 -20.19 -3.76
C LEU A 102 -19.25 -21.45 -4.01
N ALA A 103 -19.18 -22.44 -3.12
CA ALA A 103 -19.96 -23.68 -3.26
C ALA A 103 -21.47 -23.42 -3.24
N ASN A 104 -21.95 -22.46 -2.43
CA ASN A 104 -23.36 -22.07 -2.41
C ASN A 104 -23.77 -21.34 -3.69
N LEU A 105 -22.91 -20.46 -4.21
CA LEU A 105 -23.15 -19.72 -5.42
C LEU A 105 -23.19 -20.63 -6.65
N GLU A 106 -22.29 -21.61 -6.72
CA GLU A 106 -22.28 -22.64 -7.77
C GLU A 106 -23.57 -23.48 -7.75
N LYS A 107 -24.06 -23.87 -6.57
CA LYS A 107 -25.35 -24.58 -6.43
C LYS A 107 -26.52 -23.71 -6.88
N ALA A 108 -26.53 -22.43 -6.51
CA ALA A 108 -27.59 -21.52 -6.94
C ALA A 108 -27.56 -21.28 -8.46
N PHE A 109 -26.38 -21.11 -9.03
CA PHE A 109 -26.17 -20.92 -10.46
C PHE A 109 -26.62 -22.14 -11.26
N THR A 110 -26.20 -23.35 -10.86
CA THR A 110 -26.61 -24.60 -11.53
C THR A 110 -28.12 -24.80 -11.47
N HIS A 111 -28.75 -24.53 -10.33
CA HIS A 111 -30.20 -24.57 -10.19
C HIS A 111 -30.90 -23.58 -11.14
N LEU A 112 -30.41 -22.34 -11.19
CA LEU A 112 -30.97 -21.30 -12.06
C LEU A 112 -30.80 -21.65 -13.54
N ALA A 113 -29.64 -22.17 -13.94
CA ALA A 113 -29.38 -22.62 -15.30
C ALA A 113 -30.35 -23.73 -15.73
N ILE A 114 -30.57 -24.73 -14.87
CA ILE A 114 -31.56 -25.80 -15.15
C ILE A 114 -32.96 -25.22 -15.31
N LYS A 115 -33.39 -24.33 -14.40
CA LYS A 115 -34.70 -23.67 -14.50
C LYS A 115 -34.86 -22.88 -15.80
N HIS A 116 -33.83 -22.14 -16.18
CA HIS A 116 -33.81 -21.36 -17.41
C HIS A 116 -33.99 -22.25 -18.65
N GLU A 117 -33.19 -23.30 -18.76
CA GLU A 117 -33.28 -24.27 -19.86
C GLU A 117 -34.66 -24.93 -19.96
N LEU A 118 -35.27 -25.28 -18.82
CA LEU A 118 -36.62 -25.85 -18.79
C LEU A 118 -37.68 -24.86 -19.29
N VAL A 119 -37.58 -23.60 -18.86
CA VAL A 119 -38.50 -22.54 -19.30
C VAL A 119 -38.34 -22.29 -20.81
N ASP A 120 -37.10 -22.21 -21.30
CA ASP A 120 -36.83 -22.01 -22.71
C ASP A 120 -37.38 -23.14 -23.58
N ARG A 121 -37.23 -24.40 -23.14
CA ARG A 121 -37.84 -25.55 -23.83
C ARG A 121 -39.36 -25.44 -23.83
N ALA A 122 -39.98 -25.13 -22.69
CA ALA A 122 -41.42 -24.97 -22.59
C ALA A 122 -41.96 -23.82 -23.47
N LEU A 123 -41.19 -22.75 -23.66
CA LEU A 123 -41.54 -21.66 -24.58
C LEU A 123 -41.40 -22.07 -26.05
N LYS A 124 -40.36 -22.83 -26.40
CA LYS A 124 -40.15 -23.36 -27.77
C LYS A 124 -41.20 -24.39 -28.18
N GLU A 125 -41.62 -25.24 -27.24
CA GLU A 125 -42.60 -26.31 -27.48
C GLU A 125 -44.05 -25.82 -27.43
N ARG A 126 -44.31 -24.57 -27.04
CA ARG A 126 -45.67 -24.02 -27.05
C ARG A 126 -46.18 -23.91 -28.49
N PRO A 127 -47.25 -24.63 -28.88
CA PRO A 127 -47.92 -24.34 -30.14
C PRO A 127 -48.40 -22.89 -30.10
N SER A 128 -48.24 -22.18 -31.22
CA SER A 128 -48.73 -20.82 -31.38
C SER A 128 -50.19 -20.74 -30.92
N ARG A 129 -50.52 -19.73 -30.09
CA ARG A 129 -51.86 -19.54 -29.54
C ARG A 129 -52.89 -19.68 -30.68
N PRO A 130 -53.94 -20.52 -30.55
CA PRO A 130 -54.98 -20.55 -31.56
C PRO A 130 -55.54 -19.13 -31.67
N GLY A 131 -55.55 -18.62 -32.90
CA GLY A 131 -55.93 -17.24 -33.20
C GLY A 131 -57.25 -16.93 -32.51
N ARG A 132 -57.26 -15.86 -31.70
CA ARG A 132 -58.45 -15.40 -30.98
C ARG A 132 -59.57 -15.21 -32.01
N SER A 133 -60.57 -16.09 -31.96
CA SER A 133 -61.76 -15.99 -32.81
C SER A 133 -62.34 -14.59 -32.68
N ARG A 134 -62.38 -13.86 -33.79
CA ARG A 134 -63.04 -12.56 -33.88
C ARG A 134 -64.53 -12.86 -33.98
N ARG A 135 -65.25 -12.44 -32.94
CA ARG A 135 -66.70 -12.45 -32.85
C ARG A 135 -67.32 -11.49 -33.85
#